data_AF-A0AA43CYG2-F1
#
_entry.id   AF-A0AA43CYG2-F1
#
_cell.length_a   1.000
_cell.length_b   1.000
_cell.length_c   1.000
_cell.angle_alpha   90.00
_cell.angle_beta   90.00
_cell.angle_gamma   90.00
#
_symmetry.space_group_name_H-M   'P 1'
#
loop_
_entity.id
_entity.type
_entity.pdbx_description
1 polymer ?
#
loop_
_entity_poly.entity_id
_entity_poly.type
_entity_poly.pdbx_seq_one_letter_code
_entity_poly.pdbx_strand_id
1 'polypeptide(L)'
;MRKLILFFSSNAGLGYAPFASGTVGTLAGIPVFYLTSAWPWWLSLITLLALLFLSFWVADAAGQIYGVADDGRIVIDELIGYLVTVAFLPWSWSAAILGFFWFRLFDIFKPPPAGWLDKNLKHGVGVVLDDFAAGIYAAIALRLTLWFFNLGP
;
A
#
# COMPACT_ATOMS: atom_id res chain seq x y z
N MET A 1 9.28 2.99 22.22
CA MET A 1 9.16 2.08 21.06
C MET A 1 7.72 1.81 20.66
N ARG A 2 6.85 1.28 21.55
CA ARG A 2 5.43 1.00 21.23
C ARG A 2 4.68 2.11 20.50
N LYS A 3 4.75 3.35 20.99
CA LYS A 3 4.09 4.52 20.36
C LYS A 3 4.55 4.77 18.91
N LEU A 4 5.85 4.58 18.63
CA LEU A 4 6.39 4.76 17.28
C LEU A 4 5.91 3.66 16.34
N ILE A 5 5.94 2.40 16.79
CA ILE A 5 5.44 1.26 16.02
C ILE A 5 3.99 1.51 15.62
N LEU A 6 3.13 1.84 16.59
CA LEU A 6 1.72 2.11 16.33
C LEU A 6 1.50 3.34 15.45
N PHE A 7 2.34 4.38 15.60
CA PHE A 7 2.27 5.57 14.74
C PHE A 7 2.57 5.22 13.29
N PHE A 8 3.62 4.45 13.02
CA PHE A 8 3.98 4.06 11.65
C PHE A 8 3.01 3.02 11.08
N SER A 9 2.67 1.98 11.84
CA SER A 9 1.77 0.91 11.37
C SER A 9 0.37 1.44 11.03
N SER A 10 -0.11 2.45 11.76
CA SER A 10 -1.40 3.09 11.49
C SER A 10 -1.35 4.25 10.49
N ASN A 11 -0.20 4.45 9.83
CA ASN A 11 0.04 5.57 8.92
C ASN A 11 -0.30 6.95 9.56
N ALA A 12 0.39 7.27 10.65
CA ALA A 12 0.20 8.48 11.46
C ALA A 12 -1.20 8.63 12.09
N GLY A 13 -1.88 7.50 12.37
CA GLY A 13 -3.16 7.45 13.08
C GLY A 13 -4.39 7.26 12.18
N LEU A 14 -4.20 7.16 10.87
CA LEU A 14 -5.28 6.91 9.90
C LEU A 14 -5.94 5.54 10.08
N GLY A 15 -5.17 4.55 10.53
CA GLY A 15 -5.68 3.23 10.88
C GLY A 15 -6.72 3.23 11.99
N TYR A 16 -6.86 4.32 12.77
CA TYR A 16 -7.90 4.46 13.79
C TYR A 16 -9.21 5.05 13.26
N ALA A 17 -9.33 5.27 11.95
CA ALA A 17 -10.58 5.74 11.37
C ALA A 17 -11.73 4.75 11.68
N PRO A 18 -12.91 5.25 12.11
CA PRO A 18 -14.00 4.41 12.62
C PRO A 18 -14.64 3.51 11.56
N PHE A 19 -14.52 3.88 10.28
CA PHE A 19 -15.07 3.14 9.15
C PHE A 19 -14.03 3.05 8.04
N ALA A 20 -13.90 1.85 7.48
CA ALA A 20 -12.99 1.56 6.37
C ALA A 20 -11.60 2.18 6.59
N SER A 21 -11.00 1.90 7.75
CA SER A 21 -9.61 2.30 8.08
C SER A 21 -8.67 2.03 6.91
N GLY A 22 -8.93 0.93 6.21
CA GLY A 22 -8.19 0.56 5.04
C GLY A 22 -8.28 1.52 3.83
N THR A 23 -9.49 2.01 3.57
CA THR A 23 -9.69 3.05 2.56
C THR A 23 -8.97 4.33 2.94
N VAL A 24 -9.01 4.71 4.22
CA VAL A 24 -8.35 5.92 4.73
C VAL A 24 -6.82 5.79 4.66
N GLY A 25 -6.28 4.62 5.00
CA GLY A 25 -4.85 4.30 4.87
C GLY A 25 -4.36 4.41 3.43
N THR A 26 -5.12 3.81 2.51
CA THR A 26 -4.84 3.87 1.07
C THR A 26 -4.88 5.32 0.53
N LEU A 27 -5.87 6.13 0.95
CA LEU A 27 -6.00 7.53 0.50
C LEU A 27 -4.78 8.39 0.85
N ALA A 28 -4.11 8.10 1.96
CA ALA A 28 -2.85 8.76 2.31
C ALA A 28 -1.68 8.42 1.39
N GLY A 29 -1.80 7.37 0.57
CA GLY A 29 -0.86 7.11 -0.52
C GLY A 29 -0.89 8.18 -1.62
N ILE A 30 -2.02 8.86 -1.85
CA ILE A 30 -2.16 9.90 -2.88
C ILE A 30 -1.19 11.07 -2.66
N PRO A 31 -1.13 11.74 -1.50
CA PRO A 31 -0.15 12.80 -1.27
C PRO A 31 1.30 12.29 -1.30
N VAL A 32 1.56 11.05 -0.88
CA VAL A 32 2.90 10.46 -1.01
C VAL A 32 3.28 10.26 -2.48
N PHE A 33 2.35 9.80 -3.32
CA PHE A 33 2.56 9.71 -4.76
C PHE A 33 2.80 11.08 -5.40
N TYR A 34 2.01 12.09 -5.06
CA TYR A 34 2.21 13.47 -5.53
C TYR A 34 3.64 13.95 -5.26
N LEU A 35 4.13 13.75 -4.02
CA LEU A 35 5.47 14.16 -3.65
C LEU A 35 6.57 13.35 -4.35
N THR A 36 6.45 12.02 -4.37
CA THR A 36 7.49 11.11 -4.89
C THR A 36 7.57 11.05 -6.42
N SER A 37 6.49 11.43 -7.12
CA SER A 37 6.45 11.48 -8.58
C SER A 37 7.28 12.63 -9.18
N ALA A 38 7.56 13.67 -8.39
CA ALA A 38 8.41 14.80 -8.78
C ALA A 38 9.90 14.51 -8.61
N TRP A 39 10.26 13.39 -7.98
CA TRP A 39 11.64 13.02 -7.68
C TRP A 39 12.26 12.22 -8.83
N PRO A 40 13.62 12.17 -8.90
CA PRO A 40 14.29 11.20 -9.75
C PRO A 40 13.88 9.77 -9.38
N TRP A 41 13.71 8.90 -10.39
CA TRP A 41 13.20 7.54 -10.21
C TRP A 41 13.96 6.72 -9.16
N TRP A 42 15.28 6.92 -9.04
CA TRP A 42 16.13 6.19 -8.09
C TRP A 42 15.82 6.57 -6.64
N LEU A 43 15.49 7.85 -6.39
CA LEU A 43 15.13 8.31 -5.05
C LEU A 43 13.76 7.76 -4.66
N SER A 44 12.79 7.81 -5.56
CA SER A 44 11.45 7.22 -5.35
C SER A 44 11.53 5.71 -5.11
N LEU A 45 12.41 4.99 -5.83
CA LEU A 45 12.66 3.56 -5.60
C LEU A 45 13.26 3.31 -4.21
N ILE A 46 14.30 4.05 -3.81
CA ILE A 46 14.91 3.89 -2.49
C ILE A 46 13.88 4.16 -1.38
N THR A 47 13.06 5.20 -1.52
CA THR A 47 12.00 5.52 -0.57
C THR A 47 10.96 4.40 -0.49
N LEU A 48 10.50 3.87 -1.62
CA LEU A 48 9.55 2.75 -1.65
C LEU A 48 10.15 1.51 -0.96
N LEU A 49 11.40 1.16 -1.25
CA LEU A 49 12.07 0.03 -0.63
C LEU A 49 12.26 0.25 0.89
N ALA A 50 12.66 1.45 1.30
CA ALA A 50 12.81 1.78 2.71
C ALA A 50 11.48 1.67 3.47
N LEU A 51 10.39 2.17 2.88
CA LEU A 51 9.05 2.03 3.44
C LEU A 51 8.59 0.57 3.48
N LEU A 52 8.91 -0.24 2.47
CA LEU A 52 8.59 -1.67 2.42
C LEU A 52 9.31 -2.46 3.52
N PHE A 53 10.61 -2.21 3.74
CA PHE A 53 11.32 -2.88 4.83
C PHE A 53 10.86 -2.37 6.20
N LEU A 54 10.54 -1.09 6.31
CA LEU A 54 9.94 -0.52 7.53
C LEU A 54 8.59 -1.18 7.82
N SER A 55 7.74 -1.36 6.81
CA SER A 55 6.40 -1.93 6.97
C SER A 55 6.46 -3.37 7.47
N PHE A 56 7.38 -4.20 6.96
CA PHE A 56 7.58 -5.56 7.50
C PHE A 56 7.83 -5.57 8.99
N TRP A 57 8.70 -4.68 9.49
CA TRP A 57 9.02 -4.61 10.91
C TRP A 57 7.87 -4.05 11.74
N VAL A 58 7.26 -2.93 11.33
CA VAL A 58 6.23 -2.28 12.15
C VAL A 58 4.89 -3.01 12.09
N ALA A 59 4.54 -3.67 10.99
CA ALA A 59 3.34 -4.50 10.89
C ALA A 59 3.46 -5.71 11.83
N ASP A 60 4.60 -6.41 11.82
CA ASP A 60 4.80 -7.57 12.71
C ASP A 60 4.77 -7.16 14.19
N ALA A 61 5.49 -6.10 14.53
CA ALA A 61 5.52 -5.59 15.89
C ALA A 61 4.15 -5.03 16.34
N ALA A 62 3.39 -4.38 15.46
CA ALA A 62 2.04 -3.91 15.75
C ALA A 62 1.07 -5.09 15.96
N GLY A 63 1.18 -6.15 15.15
CA GLY A 63 0.36 -7.35 15.31
C GLY A 63 0.60 -8.03 16.67
N GLN A 64 1.85 -8.10 17.12
CA GLN A 64 2.19 -8.57 18.47
C GLN A 64 1.61 -7.65 19.57
N ILE A 65 1.62 -6.32 19.37
CA ILE A 65 1.06 -5.35 20.32
C ILE A 65 -0.46 -5.46 20.43
N TYR A 66 -1.15 -5.71 19.31
CA TYR A 66 -2.60 -5.85 19.26
C TYR A 66 -3.08 -7.26 19.61
N GLY A 67 -2.18 -8.26 19.57
CA GLY A 67 -2.51 -9.67 19.78
C GLY A 67 -3.16 -10.33 18.57
N VAL A 68 -3.17 -9.65 17.42
CA VAL A 68 -3.76 -10.10 16.14
C VAL A 68 -2.83 -9.67 15.02
N ALA A 69 -2.36 -10.61 14.20
CA ALA A 69 -1.31 -10.36 13.20
C ALA A 69 -1.70 -9.35 12.11
N ASP A 70 -2.98 -9.35 11.73
CA ASP A 70 -3.58 -8.48 10.71
C ASP A 70 -4.76 -7.73 11.35
N ASP A 71 -4.44 -6.80 12.25
CA ASP A 71 -5.43 -5.93 12.87
C ASP A 71 -5.75 -4.78 11.92
N GLY A 72 -7.03 -4.48 11.68
CA GLY A 72 -7.44 -3.43 10.72
C GLY A 72 -6.98 -2.00 11.03
N ARG A 73 -6.27 -1.78 12.14
CA ARG A 73 -5.55 -0.52 12.44
C ARG A 73 -4.14 -0.47 11.83
N ILE A 74 -3.61 -1.59 11.36
CA ILE A 74 -2.40 -1.68 10.56
C ILE A 74 -2.83 -1.37 9.12
N VAL A 75 -2.33 -0.26 8.58
CA VAL A 75 -2.68 0.24 7.24
C VAL A 75 -1.45 0.71 6.45
N ILE A 76 -0.26 0.30 6.93
CA ILE A 76 1.01 0.62 6.28
C ILE A 76 1.27 -0.31 5.08
N ASP A 77 0.83 -1.56 5.17
CA ASP A 77 0.64 -2.51 4.08
C ASP A 77 -0.14 -1.90 2.91
N GLU A 78 -1.26 -1.24 3.18
CA GLU A 78 -2.08 -0.64 2.13
C GLU A 78 -1.40 0.57 1.47
N LEU A 79 -0.68 1.37 2.27
CA LEU A 79 0.16 2.44 1.75
C LEU A 79 1.20 1.87 0.78
N ILE A 80 1.86 0.77 1.15
CA ILE A 80 2.82 0.09 0.28
C ILE A 80 2.16 -0.41 -1.00
N GLY A 81 1.03 -1.13 -0.90
CA GLY A 81 0.33 -1.68 -2.05
C GLY A 81 -0.11 -0.59 -3.04
N TYR A 82 -0.62 0.54 -2.53
CA TYR A 82 -0.94 1.70 -3.37
C TYR A 82 0.32 2.32 -4.00
N LEU A 83 1.40 2.52 -3.25
CA LEU A 83 2.64 3.10 -3.79
C LEU A 83 3.27 2.21 -4.87
N VAL A 84 3.19 0.89 -4.72
CA VAL A 84 3.60 -0.07 -5.76
C VAL A 84 2.74 0.11 -7.02
N THR A 85 1.43 0.29 -6.85
CA THR A 85 0.48 0.48 -7.97
C THR A 85 0.90 1.65 -8.86
N VAL A 86 1.22 2.79 -8.25
CA VAL A 86 1.54 4.05 -8.95
C VAL A 86 3.04 4.29 -9.17
N ALA A 87 3.90 3.37 -8.71
CA ALA A 87 5.35 3.51 -8.80
C ALA A 87 5.81 3.85 -10.22
N PHE A 88 6.72 4.81 -10.34
CA PHE A 88 7.32 5.27 -11.61
C PHE A 88 6.35 5.89 -12.63
N LEU A 89 5.10 6.18 -12.24
CA LEU A 89 4.22 7.01 -13.07
C LEU A 89 4.46 8.50 -12.76
N PRO A 90 4.33 9.39 -13.76
CA PRO A 90 4.29 10.81 -13.48
C PRO A 90 2.96 11.16 -12.79
N TRP A 91 2.94 12.27 -12.05
CA TRP A 91 1.72 12.72 -11.41
C TRP A 91 0.62 13.03 -12.43
N SER A 92 -0.55 12.43 -12.24
CA SER A 92 -1.80 12.89 -12.83
C SER A 92 -2.97 12.45 -11.94
N TRP A 93 -4.06 13.22 -11.97
CA TRP A 93 -5.28 12.84 -11.26
C TRP A 93 -5.84 11.51 -11.76
N SER A 94 -5.72 11.24 -13.06
CA SER A 94 -6.09 9.95 -13.66
C SER A 94 -5.30 8.80 -13.04
N ALA A 95 -3.97 8.93 -12.94
CA ALA A 95 -3.12 7.89 -12.35
C ALA A 95 -3.40 7.69 -10.86
N ALA A 96 -3.58 8.77 -10.10
CA ALA A 96 -3.87 8.70 -8.67
C ALA A 96 -5.23 8.04 -8.39
N ILE A 97 -6.29 8.51 -9.07
CA ILE A 97 -7.66 8.03 -8.85
C ILE A 97 -7.81 6.59 -9.36
N LEU A 98 -7.39 6.30 -10.60
CA LEU A 98 -7.48 4.94 -11.14
C LEU A 98 -6.56 3.97 -10.40
N GLY A 99 -5.38 4.42 -9.96
CA GLY A 99 -4.49 3.61 -9.13
C GLY A 99 -5.15 3.23 -7.81
N PHE A 100 -5.83 4.18 -7.16
CA PHE A 100 -6.60 3.91 -5.94
C PHE A 100 -7.67 2.85 -6.19
N PHE A 101 -8.45 3.00 -7.25
CA PHE A 101 -9.52 2.05 -7.58
C PHE A 101 -8.99 0.65 -7.89
N TRP A 102 -7.97 0.54 -8.76
CA TRP A 102 -7.39 -0.75 -9.11
C TRP A 102 -6.75 -1.43 -7.90
N PHE A 103 -6.01 -0.68 -7.09
CA PHE A 103 -5.41 -1.22 -5.88
C PHE A 103 -6.47 -1.79 -4.94
N ARG A 104 -7.50 -1.01 -4.59
CA ARG A 104 -8.58 -1.49 -3.71
C ARG A 104 -9.31 -2.70 -4.29
N LEU A 105 -9.51 -2.74 -5.60
CA LEU A 105 -10.15 -3.90 -6.24
C LEU A 105 -9.31 -5.18 -6.05
N PHE A 106 -7.99 -5.11 -6.29
CA PHE A 106 -7.12 -6.28 -6.17
C PHE A 106 -6.80 -6.66 -4.73
N ASP A 107 -6.72 -5.68 -3.82
CA ASP A 107 -6.60 -5.92 -2.38
C ASP A 107 -7.85 -6.60 -1.81
N ILE A 108 -9.06 -6.22 -2.24
CA ILE A 108 -10.28 -6.91 -1.80
C ILE A 108 -10.40 -8.31 -2.42
N PHE A 109 -10.02 -8.48 -3.69
CA PHE A 109 -10.15 -9.77 -4.39
C PHE A 109 -9.04 -10.77 -4.04
N LYS A 110 -7.83 -10.28 -3.73
CA LYS A 110 -6.60 -11.05 -3.45
C LYS A 110 -6.36 -12.20 -4.44
N PRO A 111 -6.16 -11.93 -5.75
CA PRO A 111 -5.86 -12.99 -6.72
C PRO A 111 -4.57 -13.71 -6.33
N PRO A 112 -4.43 -15.04 -6.59
CA PRO A 112 -3.19 -15.76 -6.30
C PRO A 112 -1.99 -15.07 -6.96
N PRO A 113 -0.84 -14.89 -6.28
CA PRO A 113 -0.47 -15.45 -4.99
C PRO A 113 -0.88 -14.62 -3.76
N ALA A 114 -1.48 -13.43 -3.91
CA ALA A 114 -1.83 -12.55 -2.78
C ALA A 114 -2.74 -13.28 -1.77
N GLY A 115 -3.82 -13.90 -2.23
CA GLY A 115 -4.72 -14.68 -1.37
C GLY A 115 -4.10 -15.97 -0.82
N TRP A 116 -2.99 -16.47 -1.38
CA TRP A 116 -2.23 -17.58 -0.79
C TRP A 116 -1.34 -17.08 0.34
N LEU A 117 -0.68 -15.92 0.17
CA LEU A 117 0.16 -15.28 1.18
C LEU A 117 -0.64 -14.93 2.43
N ASP A 118 -1.79 -14.26 2.28
CA ASP A 118 -2.71 -13.94 3.39
C ASP A 118 -3.10 -15.20 4.21
N LYS A 119 -3.41 -16.30 3.51
CA LYS A 119 -3.86 -17.53 4.16
C LYS A 119 -2.74 -18.28 4.89
N ASN A 120 -1.52 -18.27 4.34
CA ASN A 120 -0.44 -19.14 4.81
C ASN A 120 0.63 -18.42 5.65
N LEU A 121 0.76 -17.09 5.54
CA LEU A 121 1.77 -16.29 6.23
C LEU A 121 1.10 -15.29 7.20
N LYS A 122 0.66 -15.79 8.36
CA LYS A 122 -0.03 -15.02 9.40
C LYS A 122 0.92 -14.21 10.31
N HIS A 123 1.89 -13.53 9.72
CA HIS A 123 2.88 -12.69 10.41
C HIS A 123 3.10 -11.40 9.60
N GLY A 124 3.70 -10.36 10.18
CA GLY A 124 3.70 -9.01 9.57
C GLY A 124 4.30 -8.94 8.16
N VAL A 125 5.26 -9.82 7.83
CA VAL A 125 5.78 -9.94 6.46
C VAL A 125 4.70 -10.40 5.48
N GLY A 126 3.85 -11.35 5.85
CA GLY A 126 2.79 -11.86 4.99
C GLY A 126 1.71 -10.82 4.69
N VAL A 127 1.33 -10.03 5.71
CA VAL A 127 0.35 -8.93 5.66
C VAL A 127 0.82 -7.76 4.77
N VAL A 128 2.12 -7.57 4.62
CA VAL A 128 2.63 -6.56 3.69
C VAL A 128 2.79 -7.14 2.29
N LEU A 129 3.16 -8.43 2.18
CA LEU A 129 3.43 -9.07 0.89
C LEU A 129 2.18 -9.37 0.07
N ASP A 130 1.04 -9.65 0.70
CA ASP A 130 -0.23 -9.82 0.00
C ASP A 130 -0.72 -8.51 -0.62
N ASP A 131 -0.64 -7.39 0.11
CA ASP A 131 -0.94 -6.05 -0.40
C ASP A 131 0.06 -5.58 -1.45
N PHE A 132 1.35 -5.87 -1.25
CA PHE A 132 2.38 -5.64 -2.26
C PHE A 132 2.08 -6.40 -3.56
N ALA A 133 1.66 -7.67 -3.46
CA ALA A 133 1.27 -8.46 -4.61
C ALA A 133 0.00 -7.93 -5.29
N ALA A 134 -1.00 -7.52 -4.52
CA ALA A 134 -2.18 -6.81 -5.04
C ALA A 134 -1.79 -5.52 -5.77
N GLY A 135 -0.82 -4.78 -5.23
CA GLY A 135 -0.24 -3.59 -5.85
C GLY A 135 0.42 -3.86 -7.20
N ILE A 136 1.08 -5.01 -7.40
CA ILE A 136 1.63 -5.41 -8.70
C ILE A 136 0.50 -5.66 -9.72
N TYR A 137 -0.57 -6.35 -9.32
CA TYR A 137 -1.72 -6.57 -10.20
C TYR A 137 -2.38 -5.25 -10.59
N ALA A 138 -2.57 -4.36 -9.61
CA ALA A 138 -3.11 -3.04 -9.82
C ALA A 138 -2.21 -2.17 -10.71
N ALA A 139 -0.88 -2.26 -10.54
CA ALA A 139 0.10 -1.57 -11.39
C ALA A 139 -0.06 -1.93 -12.87
N ILE A 140 -0.25 -3.22 -13.17
CA ILE A 140 -0.46 -3.70 -14.54
C ILE A 140 -1.80 -3.20 -15.08
N ALA A 141 -2.89 -3.36 -14.33
CA ALA A 141 -4.22 -2.93 -14.75
C ALA A 141 -4.30 -1.41 -14.97
N LEU A 142 -3.68 -0.63 -14.08
CA LEU A 142 -3.58 0.81 -14.21
C LEU A 142 -2.86 1.22 -15.50
N ARG A 143 -1.69 0.64 -15.78
CA ARG A 143 -0.91 0.95 -16.99
C ARG A 143 -1.68 0.61 -18.26
N LEU A 144 -2.35 -0.56 -18.28
CA LEU A 144 -3.21 -0.94 -19.40
C LEU A 144 -4.37 0.03 -19.59
N THR A 145 -5.00 0.47 -18.50
CA THR A 145 -6.11 1.44 -18.53
C THR A 145 -5.64 2.80 -19.05
N LEU A 146 -4.53 3.33 -18.52
CA LEU A 146 -3.97 4.61 -18.97
C LEU A 146 -3.57 4.57 -20.44
N TRP A 147 -2.97 3.47 -20.89
CA TRP A 147 -2.61 3.26 -22.29
C TRP A 147 -3.84 3.19 -23.20
N PHE A 148 -4.83 2.36 -22.84
CA PHE A 148 -6.04 2.15 -23.65
C PHE A 148 -6.87 3.42 -23.84
N PHE A 149 -7.00 4.22 -22.79
CA PHE A 149 -7.76 5.48 -22.82
C PHE A 149 -6.90 6.70 -23.18
N ASN A 150 -5.61 6.51 -23.47
CA ASN A 150 -4.65 7.58 -23.74
C ASN A 150 -4.66 8.68 -22.66
N LEU A 151 -4.72 8.27 -21.39
CA LEU A 151 -4.76 9.14 -20.21
C LEU A 151 -3.36 9.42 -19.64
N GLY A 152 -2.32 9.20 -20.45
CA GLY A 152 -0.95 9.50 -20.08
C GLY A 152 -0.70 11.01 -20.01
N PRO A 153 0.18 11.47 -19.09
CA PRO A 153 0.79 12.79 -19.18
C PRO A 153 1.69 12.93 -20.42
#